data_AF-A0A3B9AH56-F1
#
_entry.id   AF-A0A3B9AH56-F1
#
_cell.length_a   1.000
_cell.length_b   1.000
_cell.length_c   1.000
_cell.angle_alpha   90.00
_cell.angle_beta   90.00
_cell.angle_gamma   90.00
#
_symmetry.space_group_name_H-M   'P 1'
#
loop_
_entity.id
_entity.type
_entity.pdbx_description
1 polymer ?
#
loop_
_entity_poly.entity_id
_entity_poly.type
_entity_poly.pdbx_seq_one_letter_code
_entity_poly.pdbx_strand_id
1 'polypeptide(L)'
;MRNIPTPNGLASAAPPWSGAQQNLVSPRRETDSTHHMSCDVVFGSPSANCLGTGICRITARSGQSPLLSTQKKTCQSTVGLLYPIEGGEGLAMVLTRGLLCTKLYKNHLRHQVLKLDSPCPLPKALCSALGLKFHQLMPGSYQIKEESGYIRIDFITKQA
;
A
#
# COMPACT_ATOMS: atom_id res chain seq x y z
N MET A 1 -12.56 14.05 72.10
CA MET A 1 -11.52 13.65 73.08
C MET A 1 -10.85 12.36 72.60
N ARG A 2 -9.61 12.44 72.13
CA ARG A 2 -8.46 11.55 72.45
C ARG A 2 -7.30 11.87 71.51
N ASN A 3 -6.15 12.01 72.14
CA ASN A 3 -4.85 12.46 71.64
C ASN A 3 -4.12 11.38 70.81
N ILE A 4 -3.36 11.84 69.79
CA ILE A 4 -1.91 11.62 69.48
C ILE A 4 -1.29 10.37 70.14
N PRO A 5 -0.55 9.47 69.42
CA PRO A 5 0.78 9.80 68.88
C PRO A 5 1.31 9.11 67.60
N THR A 6 2.20 9.83 66.92
CA THR A 6 3.27 9.34 66.01
C THR A 6 4.32 8.56 66.80
N PRO A 7 5.01 7.59 66.17
CA PRO A 7 6.47 7.77 66.08
C PRO A 7 7.15 7.17 64.82
N ASN A 8 8.25 7.85 64.46
CA ASN A 8 9.54 7.36 63.97
C ASN A 8 9.65 6.34 62.81
N GLY A 9 10.08 6.88 61.67
CA GLY A 9 11.42 6.67 61.08
C GLY A 9 11.96 5.24 60.91
N LEU A 10 12.37 4.90 59.69
CA LEU A 10 13.68 4.27 59.45
C LEU A 10 14.14 4.49 58.00
N ALA A 11 15.43 4.73 57.88
CA ALA A 11 16.16 5.05 56.67
C ALA A 11 16.53 3.83 55.81
N SER A 12 16.84 4.12 54.54
CA SER A 12 17.84 3.48 53.68
C SER A 12 17.97 1.96 53.64
N ALA A 13 17.64 1.41 52.47
CA ALA A 13 18.49 0.39 51.83
C ALA A 13 18.29 0.47 50.31
N ALA A 14 19.21 1.13 49.61
CA ALA A 14 19.39 0.94 48.18
C ALA A 14 20.15 -0.38 47.96
N PRO A 15 19.68 -1.29 47.10
CA PRO A 15 20.47 -2.45 46.71
C PRO A 15 21.62 -2.05 45.75
N PRO A 16 22.84 -2.58 45.95
CA PRO A 16 24.00 -2.28 45.12
C PRO A 16 24.14 -3.33 44.02
N TRP A 17 23.66 -3.05 42.81
CA TRP A 17 24.04 -3.84 41.62
C TRP A 17 24.72 -2.97 40.58
N SER A 18 26.03 -2.90 40.76
CA SER A 18 27.01 -2.66 39.72
C SER A 18 26.97 -3.79 38.69
N GLY A 19 27.09 -3.42 37.41
CA GLY A 19 27.85 -4.23 36.45
C GLY A 19 27.11 -5.38 35.77
N ALA A 20 26.34 -5.04 34.74
CA ALA A 20 26.25 -5.89 33.55
C ALA A 20 26.11 -5.00 32.32
N GLN A 21 27.24 -4.59 31.74
CA GLN A 21 27.29 -4.17 30.33
C GLN A 21 26.96 -5.40 29.48
N GLN A 22 25.69 -5.69 29.32
CA GLN A 22 25.24 -6.55 28.23
C GLN A 22 25.33 -5.71 26.96
N ASN A 23 26.20 -6.16 26.06
CA ASN A 23 26.26 -5.73 24.68
C ASN A 23 24.85 -5.77 24.08
N LEU A 24 24.19 -4.61 24.05
CA LEU A 24 23.01 -4.37 23.22
C LEU A 24 23.47 -4.41 21.76
N VAL A 25 23.59 -5.63 21.23
CA VAL A 25 23.47 -5.86 19.79
C VAL A 25 22.05 -5.43 19.45
N SER A 26 21.90 -4.16 19.11
CA SER A 26 20.69 -3.66 18.50
C SER A 26 20.52 -4.45 17.21
N PRO A 27 19.41 -5.15 16.98
CA PRO A 27 19.12 -5.67 15.65
C PRO A 27 19.15 -4.47 14.72
N ARG A 28 20.15 -4.43 13.84
CA ARG A 28 20.26 -3.44 12.79
C ARG A 28 19.00 -3.61 11.96
N ARG A 29 17.97 -2.81 12.25
CA ARG A 29 16.81 -2.62 11.40
C ARG A 29 17.33 -1.97 10.14
N GLU A 30 17.87 -2.76 9.22
CA GLU A 30 17.72 -2.48 7.80
C GLU A 30 16.22 -2.66 7.50
N THR A 31 15.43 -1.71 7.99
CA THR A 31 14.16 -1.40 7.35
C THR A 31 14.54 -0.80 6.02
N ASP A 32 14.81 -1.66 5.05
CA ASP A 32 14.72 -1.27 3.65
C ASP A 32 13.28 -0.80 3.48
N SER A 33 13.09 0.51 3.58
CA SER A 33 11.79 1.14 3.66
C SER A 33 11.14 0.97 2.31
N THR A 34 10.46 -0.16 2.12
CA THR A 34 9.76 -0.46 0.88
C THR A 34 8.64 0.57 0.77
N HIS A 35 8.93 1.64 0.02
CA HIS A 35 8.03 2.75 -0.18
C HIS A 35 6.79 2.21 -0.87
N HIS A 36 5.66 2.22 -0.16
CA HIS A 36 4.37 1.84 -0.70
C HIS A 36 3.44 3.05 -0.64
N MET A 37 2.50 3.12 -1.58
CA MET A 37 1.54 4.20 -1.67
C MET A 37 0.13 3.63 -1.85
N SER A 38 -0.80 4.08 -1.01
CA SER A 38 -2.22 3.82 -1.22
C SER A 38 -2.75 4.73 -2.31
N CYS A 39 -3.40 4.15 -3.32
CA CYS A 39 -3.96 4.88 -4.44
C CYS A 39 -5.39 4.43 -4.73
N ASP A 40 -6.18 5.36 -5.24
CA ASP A 40 -7.46 5.05 -5.87
C ASP A 40 -7.20 4.65 -7.32
N VAL A 41 -7.66 3.45 -7.69
CA VAL A 41 -7.51 2.88 -9.02
C VAL A 41 -8.89 2.82 -9.66
N VAL A 42 -9.04 3.51 -10.79
CA VAL A 42 -10.26 3.51 -11.61
C VAL A 42 -10.04 2.56 -12.78
N PHE A 43 -10.93 1.58 -12.93
CA PHE A 43 -10.90 0.60 -14.00
C PHE A 43 -11.61 1.11 -15.26
N GLY A 44 -11.15 0.63 -16.41
CA GLY A 44 -11.60 1.05 -17.74
C GLY A 44 -10.42 1.47 -18.62
N SER A 45 -10.70 2.07 -19.78
CA SER A 45 -9.69 2.56 -20.70
C SER A 45 -9.62 4.10 -20.71
N PRO A 46 -8.43 4.72 -20.56
CA PRO A 46 -8.25 6.16 -20.67
C PRO A 46 -8.74 6.72 -22.02
N SER A 47 -8.54 5.96 -23.11
CA SER A 47 -8.94 6.35 -24.47
C SER A 47 -10.45 6.26 -24.73
N ALA A 48 -11.21 5.60 -23.85
CA ALA A 48 -12.66 5.39 -23.99
C ALA A 48 -13.44 6.02 -22.83
N ASN A 49 -12.98 7.15 -22.27
CA ASN A 49 -13.64 7.83 -21.13
C ASN A 49 -13.89 6.89 -19.92
N CYS A 50 -12.90 6.07 -19.57
CA CYS A 50 -12.99 5.03 -18.53
C CYS A 50 -14.06 3.95 -18.77
N LEU A 51 -14.47 3.73 -20.01
CA LEU A 51 -15.26 2.57 -20.41
C LEU A 51 -14.34 1.41 -20.86
N GLY A 52 -14.88 0.20 -20.89
CA GLY A 52 -14.14 -1.00 -21.33
C GLY A 52 -13.31 -1.65 -20.22
N THR A 53 -12.20 -2.31 -20.60
CA THR A 53 -11.30 -3.07 -19.71
C THR A 53 -9.98 -2.33 -19.45
N GLY A 54 -9.25 -2.74 -18.40
CA GLY A 54 -7.96 -2.14 -18.05
C GLY A 54 -8.02 -1.15 -16.89
N ILE A 55 -7.01 -0.26 -16.84
CA ILE A 55 -6.87 0.80 -15.84
C ILE A 55 -7.01 2.15 -16.53
N CYS A 56 -8.00 2.93 -16.09
CA CYS A 56 -8.25 4.26 -16.63
C CYS A 56 -7.41 5.32 -15.93
N ARG A 57 -7.31 5.26 -14.60
CA ARG A 57 -6.62 6.28 -13.82
C ARG A 57 -6.14 5.73 -12.49
N ILE A 58 -4.97 6.18 -12.07
CA ILE A 58 -4.42 5.96 -10.73
C ILE A 58 -4.27 7.32 -10.06
N THR A 59 -4.71 7.46 -8.82
CA THR A 59 -4.62 8.70 -8.05
C THR A 59 -4.05 8.42 -6.68
N ALA A 60 -2.94 9.08 -6.34
CA ALA A 60 -2.31 8.95 -5.03
C ALA A 60 -3.25 9.49 -3.94
N ARG A 61 -3.43 8.73 -2.86
CA ARG A 61 -4.18 9.21 -1.69
C ARG A 61 -3.24 10.03 -0.81
N SER A 62 -3.31 11.34 -0.94
CA SER A 62 -2.81 12.25 0.11
C SER A 62 -3.83 12.20 1.26
N GLY A 63 -3.38 12.33 2.52
CA GLY A 63 -4.16 12.08 3.76
C GLY A 63 -5.51 12.82 3.96
N GLN A 64 -6.02 13.51 2.94
CA GLN A 64 -7.34 14.16 2.91
C GLN A 64 -8.21 13.73 1.72
N SER A 65 -7.93 12.60 1.04
CA SER A 65 -8.80 12.15 -0.06
C SER A 65 -10.24 11.94 0.47
N PRO A 66 -11.27 12.57 -0.14
CA PRO A 66 -12.64 12.44 0.33
C PRO A 66 -13.03 10.96 0.36
N LEU A 67 -13.66 10.61 1.48
CA LEU A 67 -14.05 9.27 1.87
C LEU A 67 -14.69 8.50 0.72
N LEU A 68 -14.37 7.20 0.68
CA LEU A 68 -14.96 6.09 -0.08
C LEU A 68 -16.51 6.06 -0.21
N SER A 69 -17.24 7.02 0.36
CA SER A 69 -18.71 7.07 0.38
C SER A 69 -19.31 7.51 -0.95
N THR A 70 -18.67 8.41 -1.72
CA THR A 70 -19.27 8.91 -2.99
C THR A 70 -18.98 8.00 -4.18
N GLN A 71 -17.82 7.34 -4.23
CA GLN A 71 -17.42 6.45 -5.34
C GLN A 71 -18.00 5.03 -5.26
N LYS A 72 -18.50 4.59 -4.10
CA LYS A 72 -19.16 3.26 -3.98
C LYS A 72 -20.34 3.08 -4.95
N LYS A 73 -20.94 4.17 -5.44
CA LYS A 73 -22.12 4.10 -6.32
C LYS A 73 -21.83 3.51 -7.71
N THR A 74 -20.61 3.65 -8.25
CA THR A 74 -20.34 3.24 -9.64
C THR A 74 -19.58 1.93 -9.79
N CYS A 75 -19.06 1.34 -8.70
CA CYS A 75 -18.34 0.05 -8.77
C CYS A 75 -17.20 0.03 -9.81
N GLN A 76 -16.61 1.19 -10.12
CA GLN A 76 -15.55 1.37 -11.11
C GLN A 76 -14.17 1.61 -10.48
N SER A 77 -14.13 1.95 -9.20
CA SER A 77 -12.88 2.22 -8.49
C SER A 77 -12.71 1.34 -7.26
N THR A 78 -11.46 1.16 -6.87
CA THR A 78 -11.05 0.49 -5.63
C THR A 78 -9.78 1.15 -5.10
N VAL A 79 -9.48 0.89 -3.84
CA VAL A 79 -8.18 1.22 -3.26
C VAL A 79 -7.20 0.09 -3.61
N GLY A 80 -6.02 0.47 -4.08
CA GLY A 80 -4.88 -0.41 -4.27
C GLY A 80 -3.65 0.08 -3.50
N LEU A 81 -2.79 -0.85 -3.13
CA LEU A 81 -1.45 -0.58 -2.63
C LEU A 81 -0.46 -0.76 -3.77
N LEU A 82 0.37 0.26 -4.01
CA LEU A 82 1.36 0.27 -5.07
C LEU A 82 2.76 0.33 -4.47
N TYR A 83 3.68 -0.49 -4.97
CA TYR A 83 5.08 -0.50 -4.56
C TYR A 83 6.00 -0.79 -5.76
N PRO A 84 7.23 -0.26 -5.76
CA PRO A 84 8.17 -0.50 -6.85
C PRO A 84 8.66 -1.95 -6.85
N ILE A 85 8.98 -2.44 -8.04
CA ILE A 85 9.69 -3.71 -8.28
C ILE A 85 11.10 -3.36 -8.77
N GLU A 86 12.12 -4.09 -8.28
CA GLU A 86 13.50 -4.01 -8.77
C GLU A 86 14.07 -2.58 -8.87
N GLY A 87 13.90 -1.77 -7.82
CA GLY A 87 14.41 -0.39 -7.79
C GLY A 87 13.74 0.54 -8.80
N GLY A 88 12.46 0.30 -9.11
CA GLY A 88 11.63 1.18 -9.93
C GLY A 88 11.53 0.81 -11.41
N GLU A 89 12.06 -0.36 -11.80
CA GLU A 89 11.91 -0.95 -13.15
C GLU A 89 10.50 -1.52 -13.39
N GLY A 90 9.77 -1.82 -12.31
CA GLY A 90 8.38 -2.23 -12.38
C GLY A 90 7.55 -1.65 -11.24
N LEU A 91 6.24 -1.90 -11.32
CA LEU A 91 5.27 -1.49 -10.33
C LEU A 91 4.38 -2.68 -10.01
N ALA A 92 4.26 -3.03 -8.73
CA ALA A 92 3.30 -4.02 -8.28
C ALA A 92 2.08 -3.30 -7.71
N MET A 93 0.91 -3.79 -8.05
CA MET A 93 -0.37 -3.35 -7.49
C MET A 93 -1.01 -4.50 -6.72
N VAL A 94 -1.38 -4.24 -5.47
CA VAL A 94 -2.09 -5.19 -4.61
C VAL A 94 -3.45 -4.63 -4.23
N LEU A 95 -4.49 -5.43 -4.48
CA LEU A 95 -5.89 -5.11 -4.22
C LEU A 95 -6.44 -6.09 -3.18
N THR A 96 -7.10 -5.59 -2.14
CA THR A 96 -7.77 -6.46 -1.17
C THR A 96 -9.11 -6.93 -1.72
N ARG A 97 -9.33 -8.25 -1.78
CA ARG A 97 -10.57 -8.84 -2.36
C ARG A 97 -11.83 -8.38 -1.63
N GLY A 98 -11.76 -8.17 -0.32
CA GLY A 98 -12.88 -7.64 0.49
C GLY A 98 -13.26 -6.18 0.18
N LEU A 99 -12.38 -5.42 -0.48
CA LEU A 99 -12.64 -4.04 -0.89
C LEU A 99 -13.10 -3.94 -2.35
N LEU A 100 -12.99 -5.01 -3.12
CA LEU A 100 -13.44 -5.07 -4.50
C LEU A 100 -14.94 -5.33 -4.54
N CYS A 101 -15.66 -4.53 -5.33
CA CYS A 101 -17.04 -4.86 -5.63
C CYS A 101 -17.12 -6.05 -6.62
N THR A 102 -18.21 -6.81 -6.53
CA THR A 102 -18.42 -8.01 -7.34
C THR A 102 -18.39 -7.71 -8.84
N LYS A 103 -18.91 -6.55 -9.27
CA LYS A 103 -18.94 -6.15 -10.69
C LYS A 103 -17.52 -5.88 -11.23
N LEU A 104 -16.70 -5.16 -10.47
CA LEU A 104 -15.31 -4.88 -10.85
C LEU A 104 -14.51 -6.18 -10.95
N TYR A 105 -14.61 -7.06 -9.95
CA TYR A 105 -13.92 -8.35 -9.98
C TYR A 105 -14.33 -9.18 -11.19
N LYS A 106 -15.65 -9.35 -11.44
CA LYS A 106 -16.16 -10.15 -12.55
C LYS A 106 -15.75 -9.61 -13.92
N ASN A 107 -15.72 -8.28 -14.09
CA ASN A 107 -15.48 -7.66 -15.38
C ASN A 107 -13.99 -7.48 -15.70
N HIS A 108 -13.15 -7.22 -14.70
CA HIS A 108 -11.76 -6.83 -14.91
C HIS A 108 -10.73 -7.86 -14.43
N LEU A 109 -11.07 -8.71 -13.45
CA LEU A 109 -10.08 -9.52 -12.74
C LEU A 109 -10.34 -11.04 -12.81
N ARG A 110 -11.56 -11.47 -13.18
CA ARG A 110 -11.99 -12.87 -13.18
C ARG A 110 -11.13 -13.80 -14.05
N HIS A 111 -10.57 -13.30 -15.14
CA HIS A 111 -9.86 -14.12 -16.13
C HIS A 111 -8.37 -14.28 -15.82
N GLN A 112 -7.91 -13.93 -14.62
CA GLN A 112 -6.51 -13.96 -14.19
C GLN A 112 -5.56 -13.14 -15.07
N VAL A 113 -6.10 -12.32 -15.98
CA VAL A 113 -5.34 -11.44 -16.87
C VAL A 113 -6.01 -10.09 -16.89
N LEU A 114 -5.24 -9.05 -16.62
CA LEU A 114 -5.65 -7.66 -16.79
C LEU A 114 -5.12 -7.17 -18.14
N LYS A 115 -6.03 -6.82 -19.06
CA LYS A 115 -5.66 -6.24 -20.35
C LYS A 115 -5.72 -4.72 -20.27
N LEU A 116 -4.63 -4.05 -20.66
CA LEU A 116 -4.58 -2.62 -20.88
C LEU A 116 -4.53 -2.38 -22.40
N ASP A 117 -5.58 -1.76 -22.94
CA ASP A 117 -5.68 -1.49 -24.38
C ASP A 117 -4.95 -0.19 -24.78
N SER A 118 -4.78 0.75 -23.84
CA SER A 118 -4.07 2.01 -24.06
C SER A 118 -3.16 2.35 -22.88
N PRO A 119 -2.11 3.17 -23.09
CA PRO A 119 -1.20 3.56 -22.03
C PRO A 119 -1.94 4.28 -20.89
N CYS A 120 -1.64 3.95 -19.65
CA CYS A 120 -2.21 4.63 -18.48
C CYS A 120 -1.14 5.52 -17.83
N PRO A 121 -1.25 6.86 -17.92
CA PRO A 121 -0.28 7.76 -17.32
C PRO A 121 -0.29 7.65 -15.79
N LEU A 122 0.89 7.65 -15.19
CA LEU A 122 1.08 7.65 -13.75
C LEU A 122 1.26 9.08 -13.23
N PRO A 123 0.64 9.45 -12.08
CA PRO A 123 0.88 10.75 -11.48
C PRO A 123 2.35 10.96 -11.15
N LYS A 124 2.91 12.14 -11.46
CA LYS A 124 4.33 12.46 -11.15
C LYS A 124 4.68 12.23 -9.68
N ALA A 125 3.77 12.61 -8.77
CA ALA A 125 3.94 12.40 -7.34
C ALA A 125 4.10 10.91 -6.98
N LEU A 126 3.41 10.02 -7.68
CA LEU A 126 3.51 8.57 -7.50
C LEU A 126 4.86 8.07 -8.02
N CYS A 127 5.26 8.48 -9.22
CA CYS A 127 6.56 8.10 -9.78
C CYS A 127 7.72 8.55 -8.88
N SER A 128 7.70 9.79 -8.40
CA SER A 128 8.74 10.32 -7.51
C SER A 128 8.76 9.64 -6.15
N ALA A 129 7.60 9.39 -5.54
CA ALA A 129 7.52 8.78 -4.22
C ALA A 129 7.91 7.28 -4.21
N LEU A 130 7.66 6.57 -5.31
CA LEU A 130 8.01 5.15 -5.46
C LEU A 130 9.34 4.94 -6.20
N GLY A 131 10.01 6.00 -6.64
CA GLY A 131 11.27 5.90 -7.40
C GLY A 131 11.12 5.20 -8.75
N LEU A 132 9.97 5.32 -9.41
CA LEU A 132 9.73 4.67 -10.71
C LEU A 132 10.52 5.34 -11.83
N LYS A 133 11.10 4.53 -12.71
CA LYS A 133 11.85 5.00 -13.89
C LYS A 133 10.97 5.27 -15.11
N PHE A 134 9.67 5.03 -14.98
CA PHE A 134 8.68 5.20 -16.03
C PHE A 134 7.47 5.99 -15.54
N HIS A 135 6.77 6.62 -16.48
CA HIS A 135 5.72 7.59 -16.21
C HIS A 135 4.33 7.13 -16.69
N GLN A 136 4.24 5.92 -17.27
CA GLN A 136 2.98 5.34 -17.74
C GLN A 136 3.05 3.82 -17.74
N LEU A 137 1.93 3.17 -17.48
CA LEU A 137 1.76 1.74 -17.72
C LEU A 137 1.54 1.53 -19.22
N MET A 138 2.28 0.60 -19.80
CA MET A 138 2.17 0.30 -21.22
C MET A 138 0.91 -0.54 -21.51
N PRO A 139 0.39 -0.50 -22.75
CA PRO A 139 -0.59 -1.48 -23.20
C PRO A 139 -0.01 -2.90 -23.10
N GLY A 140 -0.86 -3.88 -22.76
CA GLY A 140 -0.41 -5.26 -22.62
C GLY A 140 -1.37 -6.14 -21.83
N SER A 141 -1.00 -7.40 -21.71
CA SER A 141 -1.69 -8.37 -20.85
C SER A 141 -0.84 -8.66 -19.63
N TYR A 142 -1.38 -8.37 -18.45
CA TYR A 142 -0.69 -8.51 -17.18
C TYR A 142 -1.31 -9.67 -16.39
N GLN A 143 -0.46 -10.58 -15.94
CA GLN A 143 -0.90 -11.73 -15.14
C GLN A 143 -1.36 -11.26 -13.76
N ILE A 144 -2.48 -11.83 -13.32
CA ILE A 144 -3.07 -11.58 -12.01
C ILE A 144 -2.77 -12.78 -11.13
N LYS A 145 -2.06 -12.55 -10.03
CA LYS A 145 -1.81 -13.55 -8.98
C LYS A 145 -2.85 -13.36 -7.89
N GLU A 146 -3.69 -14.36 -7.66
CA GLU A 146 -4.67 -14.35 -6.57
C GLU A 146 -4.14 -15.20 -5.41
N GLU A 147 -4.01 -14.60 -4.23
CA GLU A 147 -3.48 -15.25 -3.03
C GLU A 147 -4.32 -14.81 -1.82
N SER A 148 -4.78 -15.76 -1.00
CA SER A 148 -5.36 -15.58 0.34
C SER A 148 -6.02 -14.22 0.64
N GLY A 149 -7.00 -13.81 -0.17
CA GLY A 149 -7.80 -12.60 0.06
C GLY A 149 -7.26 -11.30 -0.57
N TYR A 150 -6.18 -11.37 -1.34
CA TYR A 150 -5.68 -10.27 -2.17
C TYR A 150 -5.39 -10.70 -3.60
N ILE A 151 -5.30 -9.69 -4.45
CA ILE A 151 -5.03 -9.81 -5.88
C ILE A 151 -3.81 -8.96 -6.18
N ARG A 152 -2.77 -9.56 -6.78
CA ARG A 152 -1.53 -8.89 -7.15
C ARG A 152 -1.36 -8.85 -8.66
N ILE A 153 -0.96 -7.70 -9.17
CA ILE A 153 -0.69 -7.46 -10.59
C ILE A 153 0.67 -6.78 -10.69
N ASP A 154 1.59 -7.41 -11.43
CA ASP A 154 2.95 -6.91 -11.61
C ASP A 154 3.08 -6.26 -13.01
N PHE A 155 3.40 -4.97 -13.05
CA PHE A 155 3.65 -4.20 -14.27
C PHE A 155 5.16 -4.05 -14.47
N ILE A 156 5.75 -4.93 -15.29
CA ILE A 156 7.19 -4.92 -15.60
C ILE A 156 7.38 -4.22 -16.95
N THR A 157 8.34 -3.28 -17.02
CA THR A 157 8.61 -2.51 -18.25
C THR A 157 9.44 -3.27 -19.28
N LYS A 158 10.20 -4.28 -18.85
CA LYS A 158 10.93 -5.21 -19.72
C LYS A 158 10.03 -6.40 -20.05
N GLN A 159 9.23 -6.30 -21.11
CA GLN A 159 8.76 -7.53 -21.78
C GLN A 159 9.93 -8.00 -22.65
N ALA A 160 10.60 -9.07 -22.19
CA ALA A 160 11.63 -9.77 -22.96
C ALA A 160 11.00 -10.52 -24.15
#